data_AF-A0A4Q0E9Y1-F1
#
_entry.id   AF-A0A4Q0E9Y1-F1
#
_cell.length_a   1.000
_cell.length_b   1.000
_cell.length_c   1.000
_cell.angle_alpha   90.00
_cell.angle_beta   90.00
_cell.angle_gamma   90.00
#
_symmetry.space_group_name_H-M   'P 1'
#
loop_
_entity.id
_entity.type
_entity.pdbx_description
1 polymer ?
#
loop_
_entity_poly.entity_id
_entity_poly.type
_entity_poly.pdbx_seq_one_letter_code
_entity_poly.pdbx_strand_id
1 'polypeptide(L)'
;MDNQIDISSLSDVSEFLERVQKGQQISINDIKIDFVNHVSFKIYGDPDRYNGTIPSSLAQGMCEFQTELYKAFMLVRRGTDNLKHLKDSDRKELEIIFKVEPGCTDLLVAIKDVIDSFGVAFERSTQGMTGTEKAICLVLISLILTGAWLIKSRQKDRHIEKMKQLEIDEGLNDTNSQTEQMRLLKDGMVEVLSAHTATAAAREISEGIQSHTSNAVVGVLKGVSDADRVEFNGMAKIELDKRDIAEMIRNPREKLSNKELTEEVEIEGIKKSDGKLTVTCKKVGTDYTFPAYVVTDFIDKDETDLLYESMKLSDSISLFGDYKVRSGIIESAMISRISTPIKGC
;
A
#
# COMPACT_ATOMS: atom_id res chain seq x y z
N MET A 1 28.48 12.18 11.01
CA MET A 1 27.76 11.32 11.98
C MET A 1 26.77 10.55 11.15
N ASP A 2 26.97 9.23 11.06
CA ASP A 2 26.11 8.34 10.27
C ASP A 2 24.69 8.41 10.84
N ASN A 3 23.77 8.98 10.06
CA ASN A 3 22.37 9.12 10.44
C ASN A 3 21.56 7.94 9.86
N GLN A 4 22.10 6.74 9.98
CA GLN A 4 21.49 5.52 9.46
C GLN A 4 20.23 5.17 10.27
N ILE A 5 19.12 4.98 9.57
CA ILE A 5 17.81 4.58 10.06
C ILE A 5 17.67 3.08 9.78
N ASP A 6 17.82 2.27 10.82
CA ASP A 6 17.59 0.84 10.77
C ASP A 6 16.09 0.56 10.98
N ILE A 7 15.47 -0.11 10.01
CA ILE A 7 14.07 -0.51 10.05
C ILE A 7 14.02 -2.03 10.20
N SER A 8 13.70 -2.49 11.40
CA SER A 8 13.73 -3.90 11.80
C SER A 8 12.39 -4.42 12.34
N SER A 9 11.40 -3.54 12.50
CA SER A 9 10.09 -3.85 13.05
C SER A 9 8.99 -2.94 12.48
N LEU A 10 7.73 -3.30 12.72
CA LEU A 10 6.58 -2.43 12.42
C LEU A 10 6.65 -1.10 13.18
N SER A 11 7.22 -1.08 14.38
CA SER A 11 7.41 0.15 15.16
C SER A 11 8.40 1.09 14.48
N ASP A 12 9.51 0.58 13.95
CA ASP A 12 10.49 1.39 13.22
C ASP A 12 9.89 1.99 11.94
N VAL A 13 8.99 1.24 11.28
CA VAL A 13 8.21 1.74 10.13
C VAL A 13 7.27 2.88 10.57
N SER A 14 6.60 2.76 11.72
CA SER A 14 5.81 3.86 12.30
C SER A 14 6.66 5.09 12.56
N GLU A 15 7.83 4.93 13.18
CA GLU A 15 8.75 6.04 13.46
C GLU A 15 9.25 6.70 12.18
N PHE A 16 9.58 5.90 11.16
CA PHE A 16 9.94 6.39 9.83
C PHE A 16 8.80 7.22 9.22
N LEU A 17 7.57 6.71 9.24
CA LEU A 17 6.38 7.41 8.77
C LEU A 17 6.20 8.77 9.47
N GLU A 18 6.30 8.80 10.79
CA GLU A 18 6.18 10.04 11.57
C GLU A 18 7.26 11.07 11.23
N ARG A 19 8.51 10.63 11.04
CA ARG A 19 9.62 11.53 10.67
C ARG A 19 9.35 12.20 9.31
N VAL A 20 8.90 11.41 8.34
CA VAL A 20 8.53 11.91 7.02
C VAL A 20 7.34 12.89 7.12
N GLN A 21 6.30 12.57 7.89
CA GLN A 21 5.15 13.46 8.10
C GLN A 21 5.53 14.79 8.77
N LYS A 22 6.55 14.79 9.63
CA LYS A 22 7.12 16.01 10.23
C LYS A 22 7.98 16.83 9.25
N GLY A 23 8.07 16.42 7.99
CA GLY A 23 8.83 17.11 6.94
C GLY A 23 10.33 16.83 6.97
N GLN A 24 10.79 15.80 7.70
CA GLN A 24 12.19 15.42 7.72
C GLN A 24 12.60 14.89 6.35
N GLN A 25 13.64 15.47 5.76
CA GLN A 25 14.25 14.96 4.53
C GLN A 25 15.08 13.73 4.87
N ILE A 26 14.79 12.60 4.22
CA ILE A 26 15.46 11.32 4.45
C ILE A 26 16.03 10.84 3.13
N SER A 27 17.34 10.59 3.08
CA SER A 27 17.95 9.99 1.90
C SER A 27 17.73 8.49 1.92
N ILE A 28 17.63 7.87 0.75
CA ILE A 28 17.58 6.41 0.66
C ILE A 28 18.85 5.75 1.22
N ASN A 29 20.01 6.41 1.09
CA ASN A 29 21.28 5.90 1.61
C ASN A 29 21.32 5.87 3.15
N ASP A 30 20.39 6.57 3.79
CA ASP A 30 20.25 6.55 5.24
C ASP A 30 19.39 5.36 5.70
N ILE A 31 18.74 4.60 4.80
CA ILE A 31 17.79 3.54 5.19
C ILE A 31 18.44 2.17 5.08
N LYS A 32 18.27 1.36 6.12
CA LYS A 32 18.58 -0.06 6.12
C LYS A 32 17.36 -0.85 6.56
N ILE A 33 16.97 -1.86 5.78
CA ILE A 33 15.79 -2.69 6.06
C ILE A 33 16.25 -4.08 6.45
N ASP A 34 16.02 -4.45 7.72
CA ASP A 34 16.51 -5.71 8.32
C ASP A 34 15.37 -6.66 8.74
N PHE A 35 14.10 -6.25 8.65
CA PHE A 35 12.95 -7.14 8.92
C PHE A 35 12.62 -8.12 7.77
N VAL A 36 13.31 -8.01 6.64
CA VAL A 36 13.03 -8.72 5.38
C VAL A 36 14.02 -9.85 5.12
N ASN A 37 14.04 -10.88 5.96
CA ASN A 37 14.92 -12.03 5.72
C ASN A 37 14.27 -13.07 4.80
N HIS A 38 13.16 -13.65 5.26
CA HIS A 38 12.41 -14.64 4.50
C HIS A 38 10.92 -14.39 4.65
N VAL A 39 10.17 -14.73 3.61
CA VAL A 39 8.71 -14.91 3.69
C VAL A 39 8.37 -16.34 3.33
N SER A 40 7.29 -16.88 3.87
CA SER A 40 6.84 -18.24 3.51
C SER A 40 5.37 -18.29 3.09
N PHE A 41 5.08 -19.12 2.09
CA PHE A 41 3.73 -19.47 1.68
C PHE A 41 3.51 -20.95 1.96
N LYS A 42 2.68 -21.27 2.95
CA LYS A 42 2.28 -22.63 3.26
C LYS A 42 0.90 -22.90 2.70
N ILE A 43 0.83 -23.84 1.76
CA ILE A 43 -0.38 -24.12 0.99
C ILE A 43 -1.04 -25.39 1.50
N TYR A 44 -2.34 -25.31 1.79
CA TYR A 44 -3.17 -26.44 2.24
C TYR A 44 -4.25 -26.71 1.20
N GLY A 45 -4.40 -27.97 0.81
CA GLY A 45 -5.40 -28.42 -0.14
C GLY A 45 -5.29 -29.92 -0.35
N ASP A 46 -5.66 -30.37 -1.55
CA ASP A 46 -5.53 -31.76 -1.95
C ASP A 46 -4.11 -32.32 -1.69
N PRO A 47 -3.95 -33.33 -0.81
CA PRO A 47 -2.65 -33.93 -0.50
C PRO A 47 -1.92 -34.47 -1.73
N ASP A 48 -2.65 -34.98 -2.73
CA ASP A 48 -2.04 -35.50 -3.96
C ASP A 48 -1.39 -34.39 -4.80
N ARG A 49 -1.77 -33.13 -4.55
CA ARG A 49 -1.30 -31.95 -5.28
C ARG A 49 -0.32 -31.07 -4.50
N TYR A 50 -0.35 -31.08 -3.18
CA TYR A 50 0.42 -30.14 -2.34
C TYR A 50 1.29 -30.81 -1.25
N ASN A 51 1.38 -32.15 -1.21
CA ASN A 51 2.28 -32.83 -0.29
C ASN A 51 3.68 -33.02 -0.93
N GLY A 52 4.54 -32.00 -0.78
CA GLY A 52 5.91 -32.04 -1.30
C GLY A 52 6.01 -31.98 -2.83
N THR A 53 4.92 -31.58 -3.48
CA THR A 53 4.81 -31.41 -4.93
C THR A 53 4.59 -29.94 -5.29
N ILE A 54 4.98 -29.55 -6.50
CA ILE A 54 4.72 -28.23 -7.07
C ILE A 54 3.86 -28.43 -8.32
N PRO A 55 2.54 -28.19 -8.25
CA PRO A 55 1.69 -28.21 -9.43
C PRO A 55 2.17 -27.22 -10.50
N SER A 56 1.93 -27.52 -11.77
CA SER A 56 2.30 -26.60 -12.87
C SER A 56 1.66 -25.21 -12.73
N SER A 57 0.45 -25.13 -12.15
CA SER A 57 -0.20 -23.85 -11.83
C SER A 57 0.58 -23.05 -10.80
N LEU A 58 1.10 -23.70 -9.76
CA LEU A 58 1.92 -23.07 -8.74
C LEU A 58 3.26 -22.61 -9.31
N ALA A 59 3.92 -23.46 -10.09
CA ALA A 59 5.16 -23.08 -10.79
C ALA A 59 4.95 -21.84 -11.68
N GLN A 60 3.84 -21.80 -12.43
CA GLN A 60 3.48 -20.62 -13.23
C GLN A 60 3.25 -19.39 -12.34
N GLY A 61 2.58 -19.54 -11.20
CA GLY A 61 2.38 -18.45 -10.24
C GLY A 61 3.69 -17.90 -9.66
N MET A 62 4.67 -18.77 -9.40
CA MET A 62 6.03 -18.37 -8.99
C MET A 62 6.75 -17.59 -10.11
N CYS A 63 6.60 -18.02 -11.37
CA CYS A 63 7.13 -17.26 -12.51
C CYS A 63 6.45 -15.89 -12.68
N GLU A 64 5.14 -15.79 -12.44
CA GLU A 64 4.42 -14.51 -12.42
C GLU A 64 4.94 -13.60 -11.31
N PHE A 65 5.17 -14.14 -10.11
CA PHE A 65 5.77 -13.41 -8.99
C PHE A 65 7.12 -12.77 -9.38
N GLN A 66 8.03 -13.58 -9.92
CA GLN A 66 9.34 -13.11 -10.38
C GLN A 66 9.21 -12.06 -11.50
N THR A 67 8.31 -12.27 -12.44
CA THR A 67 8.10 -11.36 -13.59
C THR A 67 7.60 -9.99 -13.15
N GLU A 68 6.65 -9.95 -12.22
CA GLU A 68 6.12 -8.69 -11.70
C GLU A 68 7.16 -7.93 -10.86
N LEU A 69 8.00 -8.63 -10.09
CA LEU A 69 9.14 -8.01 -9.42
C LEU A 69 10.14 -7.38 -10.39
N TYR A 70 10.45 -8.07 -11.49
CA TYR A 70 11.30 -7.49 -12.53
C TYR A 70 10.70 -6.22 -13.14
N LYS A 71 9.37 -6.17 -13.32
CA LYS A 71 8.69 -4.96 -13.82
C LYS A 71 8.77 -3.81 -12.82
N ALA A 72 8.49 -4.07 -11.54
CA ALA A 72 8.66 -3.09 -10.47
C ALA A 72 10.08 -2.53 -10.43
N PHE A 73 11.09 -3.41 -10.51
CA PHE A 73 12.49 -3.01 -10.55
C PHE A 73 12.83 -2.16 -11.78
N MET A 74 12.31 -2.52 -12.94
CA MET A 74 12.54 -1.77 -14.17
C MET A 74 11.89 -0.37 -14.13
N LEU A 75 10.73 -0.23 -13.49
CA LEU A 75 10.13 1.08 -13.22
C LEU A 75 11.03 1.94 -12.34
N VAL A 76 11.57 1.38 -11.25
CA VAL A 76 12.53 2.09 -10.38
C VAL A 76 13.77 2.50 -11.16
N ARG A 77 14.36 1.54 -11.90
CA ARG A 77 15.66 1.75 -12.54
C ARG A 77 15.59 2.61 -13.79
N ARG A 78 14.48 2.57 -14.55
CA ARG A 78 14.40 3.20 -15.89
C ARG A 78 13.08 3.91 -16.18
N GLY A 79 12.13 3.94 -15.26
CA GLY A 79 10.81 4.55 -15.50
C GLY A 79 9.94 3.79 -16.50
N THR A 80 10.23 2.51 -16.77
CA THR A 80 9.44 1.66 -17.68
C THR A 80 9.38 0.24 -17.15
N ASP A 81 8.26 -0.45 -17.31
CA ASP A 81 8.09 -1.87 -16.98
C ASP A 81 8.59 -2.82 -18.09
N ASN A 82 9.16 -2.29 -19.17
CA ASN A 82 9.57 -3.08 -20.32
C ASN A 82 10.83 -3.93 -20.04
N LEU A 83 10.60 -5.23 -19.86
CA LEU A 83 11.63 -6.22 -19.55
C LEU A 83 12.67 -6.44 -20.65
N LYS A 84 12.48 -5.92 -21.88
CA LYS A 84 13.51 -5.94 -22.93
C LYS A 84 14.77 -5.17 -22.53
N HIS A 85 14.66 -4.25 -21.58
CA HIS A 85 15.77 -3.45 -21.07
C HIS A 85 16.42 -4.03 -19.80
N LEU A 86 15.88 -5.14 -19.27
CA LEU A 86 16.41 -5.83 -18.10
C LEU A 86 17.67 -6.62 -18.49
N LYS A 87 18.80 -6.27 -17.87
CA LYS A 87 20.08 -6.93 -18.14
C LYS A 87 20.17 -8.29 -17.45
N ASP A 88 20.99 -9.18 -17.98
CA ASP A 88 21.21 -10.49 -17.36
C ASP A 88 21.87 -10.41 -15.97
N SER A 89 22.67 -9.36 -15.72
CA SER A 89 23.19 -9.08 -14.38
C SER A 89 22.07 -8.81 -13.38
N ASP A 90 21.12 -7.94 -13.78
CA ASP A 90 19.99 -7.53 -12.94
C ASP A 90 19.04 -8.72 -12.72
N ARG A 91 18.86 -9.59 -13.72
CA ARG A 91 18.06 -10.83 -13.58
C ARG A 91 18.59 -11.75 -12.51
N LYS A 92 19.91 -11.92 -12.43
CA LYS A 92 20.58 -12.80 -11.45
C LYS A 92 20.51 -12.23 -10.05
N GLU A 93 20.72 -10.93 -9.88
CA GLU A 93 20.65 -10.25 -8.57
C GLU A 93 19.24 -10.30 -7.98
N LEU A 94 18.22 -10.23 -8.83
CA LEU A 94 16.80 -10.25 -8.44
C LEU A 94 16.18 -11.66 -8.50
N GLU A 95 16.95 -12.70 -8.82
CA GLU A 95 16.43 -14.07 -8.95
C GLU A 95 16.05 -14.61 -7.58
N ILE A 96 14.80 -15.02 -7.46
CA ILE A 96 14.26 -15.56 -6.21
C ILE A 96 14.33 -17.07 -6.23
N ILE A 97 15.00 -17.60 -5.20
CA ILE A 97 15.10 -19.03 -4.96
C ILE A 97 14.02 -19.43 -3.96
N PHE A 98 13.00 -20.14 -4.46
CA PHE A 98 11.98 -20.78 -3.65
C PHE A 98 12.50 -22.12 -3.14
N LYS A 99 12.58 -22.27 -1.81
CA LYS A 99 12.90 -23.56 -1.18
C LYS A 99 11.60 -24.25 -0.78
N VAL A 100 11.51 -25.55 -1.02
CA VAL A 100 10.36 -26.38 -0.62
C VAL A 100 10.81 -27.34 0.47
N GLU A 101 10.14 -27.30 1.62
CA GLU A 101 10.40 -28.23 2.71
C GLU A 101 9.65 -29.57 2.54
N PRO A 102 10.18 -30.69 3.07
CA PRO A 102 9.49 -31.98 3.01
C PRO A 102 8.16 -31.98 3.80
N GLY A 103 7.08 -32.48 3.20
CA GLY A 103 5.81 -32.78 3.90
C GLY A 103 4.71 -31.70 3.85
N CYS A 104 4.97 -30.55 3.23
CA CYS A 104 4.00 -29.53 2.84
C CYS A 104 4.60 -28.70 1.69
N THR A 105 3.79 -28.17 0.77
CA THR A 105 4.27 -27.09 -0.11
C THR A 105 4.41 -25.80 0.70
N ASP A 106 5.45 -25.75 1.54
CA ASP A 106 5.92 -24.54 2.22
C ASP A 106 7.00 -23.92 1.35
N LEU A 107 6.66 -22.80 0.72
CA LEU A 107 7.56 -22.06 -0.15
C LEU A 107 8.28 -21.00 0.68
N LEU A 108 9.53 -21.26 1.05
CA LEU A 108 10.39 -20.28 1.69
C LEU A 108 11.07 -19.42 0.62
N VAL A 109 10.94 -18.10 0.76
CA VAL A 109 11.40 -17.10 -0.20
C VAL A 109 12.39 -16.16 0.49
N ALA A 110 13.65 -16.18 0.09
CA ALA A 110 14.63 -15.20 0.55
C ALA A 110 14.43 -13.89 -0.23
N ILE A 111 14.05 -12.81 0.46
CA ILE A 111 13.72 -11.53 -0.18
C ILE A 111 14.71 -10.40 0.14
N LYS A 112 15.67 -10.63 1.06
CA LYS A 112 16.65 -9.61 1.47
C LYS A 112 17.43 -9.05 0.29
N ASP A 113 17.99 -9.92 -0.53
CA ASP A 113 18.80 -9.55 -1.70
C ASP A 113 17.98 -8.77 -2.74
N VAL A 114 16.68 -9.06 -2.83
CA VAL A 114 15.74 -8.34 -3.70
C VAL A 114 15.56 -6.91 -3.19
N ILE A 115 15.29 -6.73 -1.89
CA ILE A 115 15.13 -5.41 -1.28
C ILE A 115 16.42 -4.58 -1.42
N ASP A 116 17.58 -5.19 -1.19
CA ASP A 116 18.87 -4.52 -1.35
C ASP A 116 19.12 -4.10 -2.80
N SER A 117 18.75 -4.96 -3.76
CA SER A 117 18.82 -4.63 -5.19
C SER A 117 17.90 -3.45 -5.54
N PHE A 118 16.69 -3.38 -4.99
CA PHE A 118 15.81 -2.22 -5.11
C PHE A 118 16.47 -0.96 -4.53
N GLY A 119 17.06 -1.04 -3.33
CA GLY A 119 17.77 0.07 -2.70
C GLY A 119 18.87 0.66 -3.60
N VAL A 120 19.72 -0.21 -4.17
CA VAL A 120 20.76 0.18 -5.13
C VAL A 120 20.16 0.77 -6.42
N ALA A 121 19.02 0.24 -6.89
CA ALA A 121 18.36 0.76 -8.09
C ALA A 121 17.81 2.17 -7.86
N PHE A 122 17.19 2.44 -6.71
CA PHE A 122 16.69 3.74 -6.32
C PHE A 122 17.80 4.78 -6.11
N GLU A 123 18.94 4.38 -5.53
CA GLU A 123 20.13 5.23 -5.40
C GLU A 123 20.60 5.71 -6.78
N ARG A 124 20.73 4.76 -7.72
CA ARG A 124 21.28 5.01 -9.07
C ARG A 124 20.29 5.66 -10.03
N SER A 125 18.99 5.49 -9.82
CA SER A 125 17.96 5.95 -10.73
C SER A 125 16.62 6.08 -10.06
N THR A 126 15.86 7.10 -10.48
CA THR A 126 14.43 7.40 -10.21
C THR A 126 14.23 8.86 -10.62
N GLN A 127 14.35 9.09 -11.94
CA GLN A 127 14.26 10.44 -12.51
C GLN A 127 12.95 11.09 -12.09
N GLY A 128 13.03 12.28 -11.48
CA GLY A 128 11.87 13.03 -11.04
C GLY A 128 11.36 12.71 -9.63
N MET A 129 11.98 11.77 -8.90
CA MET A 129 11.67 11.51 -7.48
C MET A 129 12.72 12.12 -6.55
N THR A 130 12.26 12.69 -5.44
CA THR A 130 13.14 13.17 -4.35
C THR A 130 13.77 12.02 -3.55
N GLY A 131 14.82 12.30 -2.77
CA GLY A 131 15.44 11.30 -1.89
C GLY A 131 14.43 10.64 -0.94
N THR A 132 13.54 11.46 -0.37
CA THR A 132 12.48 11.04 0.54
C THR A 132 11.44 10.15 -0.17
N GLU A 133 11.02 10.47 -1.40
CA GLU A 133 10.11 9.61 -2.18
C GLU A 133 10.68 8.22 -2.45
N LYS A 134 11.99 8.14 -2.78
CA LYS A 134 12.68 6.86 -2.99
C LYS A 134 12.71 6.03 -1.71
N ALA A 135 13.02 6.70 -0.59
CA ALA A 135 13.01 6.12 0.75
C ALA A 135 11.63 5.53 1.10
N ILE A 136 10.55 6.31 0.93
CA ILE A 136 9.17 5.85 1.16
C ILE A 136 8.84 4.64 0.26
N CYS A 137 9.19 4.69 -1.03
CA CYS A 137 8.94 3.58 -1.95
C CYS A 137 9.66 2.29 -1.54
N LEU A 138 10.91 2.37 -1.10
CA LEU A 138 11.66 1.20 -0.66
C LEU A 138 11.02 0.54 0.58
N VAL A 139 10.59 1.35 1.55
CA VAL A 139 9.87 0.85 2.74
C VAL A 139 8.52 0.26 2.34
N LEU A 140 7.79 0.90 1.43
CA LEU A 140 6.50 0.42 0.95
C LEU A 140 6.60 -0.91 0.18
N ILE A 141 7.59 -1.07 -0.71
CA ILE A 141 7.87 -2.35 -1.38
C ILE A 141 8.13 -3.43 -0.35
N SER A 142 8.96 -3.13 0.66
CA SER A 142 9.30 -4.07 1.74
C SER A 142 8.05 -4.52 2.50
N LEU A 143 7.18 -3.58 2.89
CA LEU A 143 5.90 -3.88 3.55
C LEU A 143 4.99 -4.77 2.70
N ILE A 144 4.84 -4.45 1.41
CA ILE A 144 3.98 -5.20 0.49
C ILE A 144 4.50 -6.63 0.33
N LEU A 145 5.80 -6.82 0.13
CA LEU A 145 6.41 -8.14 -0.02
C LEU A 145 6.35 -8.97 1.26
N THR A 146 6.30 -8.32 2.43
CA THR A 146 6.04 -8.98 3.72
C THR A 146 4.55 -9.15 4.05
N GLY A 147 3.66 -8.98 3.08
CA GLY A 147 2.25 -9.38 3.19
C GLY A 147 1.25 -8.26 3.47
N ALA A 148 1.67 -6.99 3.55
CA ALA A 148 0.76 -5.88 3.87
C ALA A 148 -0.44 -5.76 2.91
N TRP A 149 -0.28 -6.16 1.64
CA TRP A 149 -1.37 -6.14 0.65
C TRP A 149 -2.39 -7.28 0.85
N LEU A 150 -2.01 -8.38 1.50
CA LEU A 150 -2.93 -9.51 1.76
C LEU A 150 -4.06 -9.12 2.74
N ILE A 151 -3.94 -7.97 3.38
CA ILE A 151 -4.84 -7.50 4.44
C ILE A 151 -5.87 -6.53 3.84
N LYS A 152 -7.09 -7.01 3.59
CA LYS A 152 -8.21 -6.16 3.15
C LYS A 152 -9.02 -5.60 4.31
N SER A 153 -9.61 -4.41 4.12
CA SER A 153 -10.50 -3.75 5.09
C SER A 153 -11.68 -4.59 5.59
N ARG A 154 -12.18 -5.54 4.78
CA ARG A 154 -13.29 -6.46 5.13
C ARG A 154 -12.90 -7.62 6.05
N GLN A 155 -11.60 -7.82 6.32
CA GLN A 155 -11.22 -8.77 7.38
C GLN A 155 -11.78 -8.33 8.74
N LYS A 156 -12.03 -7.04 8.95
CA LYS A 156 -12.67 -6.47 10.14
C LYS A 156 -14.02 -7.14 10.50
N ASP A 157 -14.86 -7.45 9.51
CA ASP A 157 -16.20 -8.00 9.75
C ASP A 157 -16.17 -9.49 10.12
N ARG A 158 -15.29 -10.28 9.49
CA ARG A 158 -15.10 -11.70 9.84
C ARG A 158 -14.35 -11.89 11.17
N HIS A 159 -13.51 -10.93 11.55
CA HIS A 159 -12.73 -10.96 12.78
C HIS A 159 -13.55 -10.67 14.03
N ILE A 160 -14.55 -9.77 13.95
CA ILE A 160 -15.49 -9.54 15.08
C ILE A 160 -16.34 -10.79 15.35
N GLU A 161 -16.73 -11.54 14.32
CA GLU A 161 -17.45 -12.81 14.48
C GLU A 161 -16.59 -13.92 15.09
N LYS A 162 -15.31 -14.04 14.69
CA LYS A 162 -14.36 -15.00 15.29
C LYS A 162 -13.94 -14.63 16.71
N MET A 163 -13.79 -13.34 17.03
CA MET A 163 -13.48 -12.82 18.37
C MET A 163 -14.53 -13.20 19.42
N LYS A 164 -15.81 -13.21 19.05
CA LYS A 164 -16.89 -13.68 19.94
C LYS A 164 -16.82 -15.17 20.29
N GLN A 165 -16.02 -15.96 19.57
CA GLN A 165 -15.87 -17.39 19.81
C GLN A 165 -14.54 -17.78 20.49
N LEU A 166 -13.57 -16.87 20.64
CA LEU A 166 -12.18 -17.16 21.00
C LEU A 166 -11.67 -16.41 22.25
N GLU A 167 -12.56 -16.02 23.18
CA GLU A 167 -12.21 -15.40 24.48
C GLU A 167 -11.42 -16.33 25.45
N ILE A 168 -10.73 -17.37 24.96
CA ILE A 168 -9.98 -18.33 25.79
C ILE A 168 -8.47 -18.42 25.45
N ASP A 169 -7.96 -17.85 24.34
CA ASP A 169 -6.53 -17.98 23.98
C ASP A 169 -5.77 -16.63 23.91
N GLU A 170 -4.80 -16.45 24.81
CA GLU A 170 -3.94 -15.26 24.94
C GLU A 170 -2.97 -15.03 23.76
N GLY A 171 -2.88 -15.94 22.77
CA GLY A 171 -1.98 -15.83 21.61
C GLY A 171 -2.54 -15.09 20.37
N LEU A 172 -3.86 -14.85 20.31
CA LEU A 172 -4.53 -14.24 19.15
C LEU A 172 -4.51 -12.70 19.14
N ASN A 173 -4.31 -12.04 20.29
CA ASN A 173 -4.34 -10.58 20.38
C ASN A 173 -3.13 -9.92 19.68
N ASP A 174 -1.94 -10.52 19.76
CA ASP A 174 -0.72 -9.93 19.19
C ASP A 174 -0.67 -10.00 17.66
N THR A 175 -1.07 -11.13 17.06
CA THR A 175 -1.07 -11.31 15.60
C THR A 175 -2.08 -10.38 14.92
N ASN A 176 -3.24 -10.17 15.56
CA ASN A 176 -4.30 -9.30 15.06
C ASN A 176 -3.91 -7.82 15.11
N SER A 177 -3.26 -7.39 16.20
CA SER A 177 -2.73 -6.04 16.35
C SER A 177 -1.68 -5.73 15.27
N GLN A 178 -0.74 -6.66 15.05
CA GLN A 178 0.33 -6.49 14.04
C GLN A 178 -0.22 -6.46 12.60
N THR A 179 -1.24 -7.25 12.30
CA THR A 179 -1.90 -7.25 10.99
C THR A 179 -2.57 -5.89 10.72
N GLU A 180 -3.34 -5.37 11.67
CA GLU A 180 -3.97 -4.06 11.50
C GLU A 180 -2.94 -2.92 11.45
N GLN A 181 -1.90 -2.99 12.29
CA GLN A 181 -0.78 -2.04 12.24
C GLN A 181 -0.10 -2.05 10.87
N MET A 182 0.19 -3.22 10.30
CA MET A 182 0.81 -3.34 8.98
C MET A 182 -0.08 -2.74 7.87
N ARG A 183 -1.41 -2.91 7.97
CA ARG A 183 -2.36 -2.27 7.03
C ARG A 183 -2.33 -0.75 7.15
N LEU A 184 -2.40 -0.23 8.38
CA LEU A 184 -2.37 1.22 8.64
C LEU A 184 -1.06 1.84 8.15
N LEU A 185 0.06 1.17 8.36
CA LEU A 185 1.37 1.63 7.90
C LEU A 185 1.48 1.61 6.37
N LYS A 186 0.98 0.56 5.70
CA LYS A 186 0.86 0.55 4.23
C LYS A 186 0.04 1.75 3.75
N ASP A 187 -1.16 1.94 4.28
CA ASP A 187 -2.05 3.02 3.86
C ASP A 187 -1.44 4.40 4.11
N GLY A 188 -0.84 4.61 5.29
CA GLY A 188 -0.14 5.84 5.64
C GLY A 188 1.09 6.10 4.77
N MET A 189 1.87 5.06 4.42
CA MET A 189 3.00 5.17 3.49
C MET A 189 2.52 5.56 2.09
N VAL A 190 1.42 4.98 1.61
CA VAL A 190 0.84 5.32 0.30
C VAL A 190 0.32 6.75 0.29
N GLU A 191 -0.35 7.19 1.36
CA GLU A 191 -0.82 8.57 1.53
C GLU A 191 0.33 9.56 1.53
N VAL A 192 1.35 9.31 2.37
CA VAL A 192 2.53 10.19 2.48
C VAL A 192 3.33 10.20 1.18
N LEU A 193 3.48 9.06 0.50
CA LEU A 193 4.11 9.01 -0.82
C LEU A 193 3.35 9.89 -1.81
N SER A 194 2.03 9.79 -1.85
CA SER A 194 1.18 10.59 -2.74
C SER A 194 1.29 12.08 -2.45
N ALA A 195 1.43 12.46 -1.18
CA ALA A 195 1.68 13.84 -0.75
C ALA A 195 3.06 14.37 -1.16
N HIS A 196 4.08 13.51 -1.18
CA HIS A 196 5.45 13.90 -1.53
C HIS A 196 5.72 13.87 -3.04
N THR A 197 4.97 13.06 -3.81
CA THR A 197 5.15 12.96 -5.26
C THR A 197 4.67 14.23 -5.98
N ALA A 198 5.59 15.16 -6.20
CA ALA A 198 5.30 16.45 -6.82
C ALA A 198 5.09 16.39 -8.35
N THR A 199 5.52 15.31 -9.02
CA THR A 199 5.49 15.20 -10.49
C THR A 199 4.61 14.05 -10.97
N ALA A 200 3.95 14.23 -12.13
CA ALA A 200 3.15 13.18 -12.75
C ALA A 200 3.96 11.90 -13.04
N ALA A 201 5.23 12.06 -13.42
CA ALA A 201 6.15 10.94 -13.67
C ALA A 201 6.49 10.17 -12.39
N ALA A 202 6.77 10.87 -11.28
CA ALA A 202 7.00 10.24 -9.98
C ALA A 202 5.77 9.49 -9.48
N ARG A 203 4.57 10.04 -9.73
CA ARG A 203 3.30 9.41 -9.40
C ARG A 203 3.05 8.14 -10.21
N GLU A 204 3.26 8.18 -11.53
CA GLU A 204 3.13 7.00 -12.40
C GLU A 204 4.10 5.88 -12.00
N ILE A 205 5.36 6.23 -11.70
CA ILE A 205 6.35 5.27 -11.20
C ILE A 205 5.89 4.66 -9.87
N SER A 206 5.44 5.50 -8.92
CA SER A 206 4.98 5.06 -7.59
C SER A 206 3.75 4.15 -7.67
N GLU A 207 2.75 4.51 -8.49
CA GLU A 207 1.55 3.70 -8.73
C GLU A 207 1.90 2.37 -9.43
N GLY A 208 2.82 2.41 -10.41
CA GLY A 208 3.31 1.23 -11.10
C GLY A 208 4.05 0.27 -10.17
N ILE A 209 4.95 0.78 -9.31
CA ILE A 209 5.66 -0.01 -8.29
C ILE A 209 4.67 -0.69 -7.36
N GLN A 210 3.68 0.04 -6.84
CA GLN A 210 2.64 -0.52 -5.99
C GLN A 210 1.84 -1.60 -6.72
N SER A 211 1.45 -1.36 -7.98
CA SER A 211 0.68 -2.35 -8.75
C SER A 211 1.49 -3.62 -9.01
N HIS A 212 2.74 -3.52 -9.43
CA HIS A 212 3.56 -4.68 -9.79
C HIS A 212 4.00 -5.47 -8.56
N THR A 213 4.45 -4.82 -7.49
CA THR A 213 4.86 -5.51 -6.25
C THR A 213 3.73 -6.39 -5.70
N SER A 214 2.49 -6.00 -5.95
CA SER A 214 1.34 -6.70 -5.41
C SER A 214 0.70 -7.68 -6.36
N ASN A 215 0.75 -7.39 -7.65
CA ASN A 215 0.49 -8.39 -8.67
C ASN A 215 1.45 -9.58 -8.53
N ALA A 216 2.68 -9.35 -8.05
CA ALA A 216 3.62 -10.43 -7.75
C ALA A 216 2.99 -11.42 -6.75
N VAL A 217 2.55 -10.92 -5.58
CA VAL A 217 1.90 -11.74 -4.55
C VAL A 217 0.62 -12.42 -5.08
N VAL A 218 -0.19 -11.70 -5.87
CA VAL A 218 -1.39 -12.29 -6.50
C VAL A 218 -1.04 -13.40 -7.50
N GLY A 219 0.09 -13.30 -8.20
CA GLY A 219 0.59 -14.34 -9.11
C GLY A 219 0.70 -15.70 -8.43
N VAL A 220 1.25 -15.73 -7.22
CA VAL A 220 1.32 -16.95 -6.39
C VAL A 220 -0.09 -17.45 -6.05
N LEU A 221 -0.98 -16.55 -5.59
CA LEU A 221 -2.36 -16.91 -5.23
C LEU A 221 -3.14 -17.51 -6.41
N LYS A 222 -2.96 -17.02 -7.64
CA LYS A 222 -3.56 -17.61 -8.84
C LYS A 222 -3.10 -19.05 -9.04
N GLY A 223 -1.83 -19.32 -8.79
CA GLY A 223 -1.24 -20.66 -8.91
C GLY A 223 -1.82 -21.69 -7.94
N VAL A 224 -2.43 -21.21 -6.85
CA VAL A 224 -3.08 -22.01 -5.79
C VAL A 224 -4.57 -21.70 -5.64
N SER A 225 -5.23 -21.27 -6.72
CA SER A 225 -6.64 -20.88 -6.69
C SER A 225 -7.61 -21.99 -6.24
N ASP A 226 -7.17 -23.24 -6.32
CA ASP A 226 -7.90 -24.43 -5.89
C ASP A 226 -7.55 -24.89 -4.46
N ALA A 227 -6.55 -24.28 -3.82
CA ALA A 227 -6.20 -24.55 -2.44
C ALA A 227 -7.36 -24.21 -1.49
N ASP A 228 -7.43 -24.93 -0.38
CA ASP A 228 -8.44 -24.71 0.65
C ASP A 228 -8.03 -23.54 1.56
N ARG A 229 -6.73 -23.42 1.83
CA ARG A 229 -6.15 -22.36 2.66
C ARG A 229 -4.71 -22.09 2.29
N VAL A 230 -4.29 -20.84 2.41
CA VAL A 230 -2.88 -20.41 2.32
C VAL A 230 -2.51 -19.66 3.59
N GLU A 231 -1.44 -20.07 4.25
CA GLU A 231 -0.81 -19.29 5.33
C GLU A 231 0.39 -18.54 4.74
N PHE A 232 0.40 -17.23 4.90
CA PHE A 232 1.52 -16.37 4.55
C PHE A 232 2.23 -15.90 5.81
N ASN A 233 3.53 -16.18 5.91
CA ASN A 233 4.36 -15.80 7.04
C ASN A 233 5.36 -14.73 6.58
N GLY A 234 5.09 -13.46 6.90
CA GLY A 234 6.01 -12.34 6.71
C GLY A 234 6.26 -11.64 8.02
N MET A 235 6.05 -10.32 8.08
CA MET A 235 6.07 -9.58 9.35
C MET A 235 4.89 -9.92 10.26
N ALA A 236 3.76 -10.31 9.67
CA ALA A 236 2.62 -10.86 10.38
C ALA A 236 2.22 -12.20 9.74
N LYS A 237 1.64 -13.10 10.54
CA LYS A 237 1.00 -14.31 10.03
C LYS A 237 -0.37 -13.96 9.47
N ILE A 238 -0.61 -14.29 8.20
CA ILE A 238 -1.87 -14.02 7.51
C ILE A 238 -2.43 -15.35 7.01
N GLU A 239 -3.67 -15.68 7.39
CA GLU A 239 -4.37 -16.85 6.89
C GLU A 239 -5.43 -16.44 5.87
N LEU A 240 -5.38 -17.03 4.67
CA LEU A 240 -6.33 -16.79 3.59
C LEU A 240 -7.11 -18.08 3.33
N ASP A 241 -8.44 -18.00 3.45
CA ASP A 241 -9.31 -19.10 3.04
C ASP A 241 -9.58 -19.09 1.53
N LYS A 242 -10.22 -20.13 1.01
CA LYS A 242 -10.59 -20.23 -0.41
C LYS A 242 -11.39 -19.03 -0.94
N ARG A 243 -12.25 -18.42 -0.12
CA ARG A 243 -13.02 -17.23 -0.50
C ARG A 243 -12.11 -16.01 -0.59
N ASP A 244 -11.16 -15.86 0.33
CA ASP A 244 -10.15 -14.80 0.31
C ASP A 244 -9.29 -14.88 -0.94
N ILE A 245 -8.76 -16.08 -1.23
CA ILE A 245 -7.94 -16.36 -2.41
C ILE A 245 -8.72 -15.97 -3.68
N ALA A 246 -9.95 -16.44 -3.83
CA ALA A 246 -10.80 -16.10 -4.98
C ALA A 246 -11.09 -14.58 -5.08
N GLU A 247 -11.31 -13.90 -3.95
CA GLU A 247 -11.57 -12.47 -3.93
C GLU A 247 -10.34 -11.64 -4.32
N MET A 248 -9.15 -12.06 -3.86
CA MET A 248 -7.87 -11.44 -4.19
C MET A 248 -7.50 -11.64 -5.66
N ILE A 249 -7.71 -12.84 -6.20
CA ILE A 249 -7.50 -13.11 -7.63
C ILE A 249 -8.45 -12.29 -8.50
N ARG A 250 -9.74 -12.24 -8.13
CA ARG A 250 -10.77 -11.53 -8.91
C ARG A 250 -10.59 -10.02 -8.85
N ASN A 251 -10.10 -9.50 -7.72
CA ASN A 251 -9.95 -8.06 -7.48
C ASN A 251 -8.55 -7.81 -6.92
N PRO A 252 -7.51 -7.91 -7.78
CA PRO A 252 -6.12 -7.81 -7.34
C PRO A 252 -5.77 -6.40 -6.87
N ARG A 253 -6.35 -5.38 -7.50
CA ARG A 253 -6.27 -3.98 -7.06
C ARG A 253 -7.33 -3.71 -6.01
N GLU A 254 -6.98 -2.95 -4.97
CA GLU A 254 -7.99 -2.38 -4.08
C GLU A 254 -9.01 -1.63 -4.92
N LYS A 255 -10.29 -2.00 -4.75
CA LYS A 255 -11.36 -1.32 -5.45
C LYS A 255 -11.43 0.09 -4.94
N LEU A 256 -11.75 1.01 -5.85
CA LEU A 256 -12.34 2.27 -5.47
C LEU A 256 -13.50 1.98 -4.51
N SER A 257 -13.37 2.49 -3.29
CA SER A 257 -14.34 2.33 -2.23
C SER A 257 -14.86 3.71 -1.85
N ASN A 258 -16.17 3.81 -1.68
CA ASN A 258 -16.79 5.01 -1.16
C ASN A 258 -16.75 4.95 0.36
N LYS A 259 -16.25 6.01 1.01
CA LYS A 259 -16.23 6.16 2.46
C LYS A 259 -16.90 7.45 2.84
N GLU A 260 -17.87 7.37 3.73
CA GLU A 260 -18.48 8.55 4.32
C GLU A 260 -17.61 9.03 5.49
N LEU A 261 -17.02 10.20 5.36
CA LEU A 261 -16.06 10.73 6.34
C LEU A 261 -16.01 12.26 6.29
N THR A 262 -15.37 12.86 7.29
CA THR A 262 -15.11 14.30 7.39
C THR A 262 -13.61 14.52 7.30
N GLU A 263 -13.13 15.26 6.30
CA GLU A 263 -11.73 15.69 6.21
C GLU A 263 -11.61 17.18 6.47
N GLU A 264 -10.54 17.57 7.16
CA GLU A 264 -10.12 18.95 7.27
C GLU A 264 -9.13 19.30 6.14
N VAL A 265 -9.43 20.35 5.39
CA VAL A 265 -8.69 20.71 4.17
C VAL A 265 -8.48 22.22 4.06
N GLU A 266 -7.44 22.61 3.34
CA GLU A 266 -7.22 23.96 2.81
C GLU A 266 -7.74 24.02 1.37
N ILE A 267 -8.37 25.14 0.98
CA ILE A 267 -8.92 25.28 -0.38
C ILE A 267 -7.91 26.01 -1.27
N GLU A 268 -7.39 25.33 -2.29
CA GLU A 268 -6.44 25.93 -3.25
C GLU A 268 -7.13 26.59 -4.46
N GLY A 269 -8.33 26.12 -4.80
CA GLY A 269 -9.04 26.67 -5.95
C GLY A 269 -10.49 26.22 -6.01
N ILE A 270 -11.34 27.10 -6.54
CA ILE A 270 -12.75 26.81 -6.78
C ILE A 270 -13.06 27.11 -8.24
N LYS A 271 -13.48 26.09 -8.97
CA LYS A 271 -14.01 26.21 -10.33
C LYS A 271 -15.52 26.07 -10.32
N LYS A 272 -16.22 27.16 -10.64
CA LYS A 272 -17.67 27.15 -10.80
C LYS A 272 -18.07 26.56 -12.15
N SER A 273 -19.07 25.71 -12.16
CA SER A 273 -19.77 25.22 -13.35
C SER A 273 -21.27 25.26 -13.08
N ASP A 274 -22.09 25.05 -14.10
CA ASP A 274 -23.54 25.07 -13.94
C ASP A 274 -24.00 24.00 -12.92
N GLY A 275 -24.70 24.42 -11.86
CA GLY A 275 -25.18 23.57 -10.76
C GLY A 275 -24.11 22.93 -9.86
N LYS A 276 -22.81 23.23 -10.02
CA LYS A 276 -21.75 22.59 -9.21
C LYS A 276 -20.50 23.44 -9.02
N LEU A 277 -19.83 23.25 -7.90
CA LEU A 277 -18.46 23.71 -7.65
C LEU A 277 -17.52 22.51 -7.69
N THR A 278 -16.40 22.65 -8.40
CA THR A 278 -15.24 21.76 -8.28
C THR A 278 -14.21 22.48 -7.43
N VAL A 279 -13.97 21.95 -6.24
CA VAL A 279 -13.10 22.52 -5.23
C VAL A 279 -11.81 21.69 -5.21
N THR A 280 -10.67 22.32 -5.44
CA THR A 280 -9.36 21.70 -5.25
C THR A 280 -9.01 21.80 -3.78
N CYS A 281 -9.04 20.68 -3.09
CA CYS A 281 -8.76 20.58 -1.67
C CYS A 281 -7.34 20.08 -1.45
N LYS A 282 -6.60 20.74 -0.56
CA LYS A 282 -5.31 20.30 -0.02
C LYS A 282 -5.53 19.76 1.38
N LYS A 283 -5.09 18.53 1.68
CA LYS A 283 -5.25 17.98 3.03
C LYS A 283 -4.32 18.69 4.01
N VAL A 284 -4.85 19.12 5.16
CA VAL A 284 -4.08 19.90 6.16
C VAL A 284 -2.82 19.14 6.57
N GLY A 285 -1.69 19.86 6.61
CA GLY A 285 -0.39 19.29 6.96
C GLY A 285 0.29 18.48 5.85
N THR A 286 -0.26 18.48 4.63
CA THR A 286 0.32 17.75 3.48
C THR A 286 0.23 18.58 2.20
N ASP A 287 1.07 18.31 1.19
CA ASP A 287 0.94 18.89 -0.17
C ASP A 287 -0.01 18.10 -1.08
N TYR A 288 -0.73 17.13 -0.50
CA TYR A 288 -1.63 16.26 -1.22
C TYR A 288 -2.95 16.99 -1.56
N THR A 289 -3.31 16.97 -2.84
CA THR A 289 -4.54 17.59 -3.34
C THR A 289 -5.48 16.61 -4.00
N PHE A 290 -6.78 16.86 -3.87
CA PHE A 290 -7.83 16.09 -4.52
C PHE A 290 -9.03 16.98 -4.87
N PRO A 291 -9.80 16.62 -5.92
CA PRO A 291 -11.00 17.35 -6.27
C PRO A 291 -12.19 16.92 -5.40
N ALA A 292 -12.87 17.90 -4.80
CA ALA A 292 -14.17 17.75 -4.16
C ALA A 292 -15.27 18.40 -5.00
N TYR A 293 -16.40 17.71 -5.13
CA TYR A 293 -17.55 18.15 -5.90
C TYR A 293 -18.68 18.56 -4.97
N VAL A 294 -19.11 19.81 -5.10
CA VAL A 294 -20.23 20.38 -4.35
C VAL A 294 -21.37 20.66 -5.32
N VAL A 295 -22.51 20.02 -5.13
CA VAL A 295 -23.70 20.30 -5.95
C VAL A 295 -24.48 21.43 -5.28
N THR A 296 -24.55 22.59 -5.93
CA THR A 296 -25.06 23.82 -5.31
C THR A 296 -26.55 23.78 -4.98
N ASP A 297 -27.28 22.84 -5.58
CA ASP A 297 -28.72 22.67 -5.35
C ASP A 297 -29.01 21.91 -4.04
N PHE A 298 -28.01 21.21 -3.49
CA PHE A 298 -28.14 20.38 -2.28
C PHE A 298 -27.36 20.95 -1.08
N ILE A 299 -26.62 22.03 -1.28
CA ILE A 299 -25.83 22.68 -0.22
C ILE A 299 -26.29 24.12 -0.08
N ASP A 300 -26.52 24.55 1.16
CA ASP A 300 -26.96 25.90 1.48
C ASP A 300 -25.93 26.95 1.06
N LYS A 301 -26.44 28.14 0.74
CA LYS A 301 -25.57 29.23 0.29
C LYS A 301 -24.53 29.60 1.36
N ASP A 302 -24.93 29.64 2.62
CA ASP A 302 -24.05 29.94 3.76
C ASP A 302 -22.88 28.93 3.83
N GLU A 303 -23.14 27.65 3.57
CA GLU A 303 -22.10 26.61 3.49
C GLU A 303 -21.18 26.80 2.28
N THR A 304 -21.72 27.17 1.12
CA THR A 304 -20.87 27.46 -0.05
C THR A 304 -20.03 28.73 0.14
N ASP A 305 -20.54 29.72 0.87
CA ASP A 305 -19.84 30.97 1.18
C ASP A 305 -18.62 30.68 2.09
N LEU A 306 -18.71 29.71 3.00
CA LEU A 306 -17.56 29.25 3.81
C LEU A 306 -16.38 28.76 2.96
N LEU A 307 -16.62 28.12 1.80
CA LEU A 307 -15.54 27.69 0.90
C LEU A 307 -14.77 28.87 0.33
N TYR A 308 -15.49 29.93 -0.07
CA TYR A 308 -14.86 31.12 -0.63
C TYR A 308 -14.14 31.92 0.44
N GLU A 309 -14.70 31.99 1.65
CA GLU A 309 -14.07 32.63 2.79
C GLU A 309 -12.80 31.90 3.22
N SER A 310 -12.84 30.57 3.37
CA SER A 310 -11.67 29.77 3.76
C SER A 310 -10.55 29.87 2.71
N MET A 311 -10.89 29.81 1.42
CA MET A 311 -9.93 30.03 0.32
C MET A 311 -9.28 31.42 0.39
N LYS A 312 -10.05 32.46 0.73
CA LYS A 312 -9.56 33.84 0.81
C LYS A 312 -8.65 34.06 2.03
N LEU A 313 -8.99 33.44 3.16
CA LEU A 313 -8.25 33.57 4.41
C LEU A 313 -7.10 32.57 4.53
N SER A 314 -7.00 31.60 3.62
CA SER A 314 -6.10 30.45 3.73
C SER A 314 -6.31 29.66 5.04
N ASP A 315 -7.56 29.63 5.52
CA ASP A 315 -7.95 28.88 6.72
C ASP A 315 -8.42 27.47 6.34
N SER A 316 -8.29 26.52 7.28
CA SER A 316 -8.80 25.17 7.10
C SER A 316 -10.33 25.09 7.26
N ILE A 317 -10.95 24.13 6.55
CA ILE A 317 -12.38 23.88 6.58
C ILE A 317 -12.68 22.37 6.65
N SER A 318 -13.76 21.98 7.31
CA SER A 318 -14.20 20.59 7.38
C SER A 318 -15.22 20.28 6.29
N LEU A 319 -14.93 19.27 5.47
CA LEU A 319 -15.79 18.78 4.40
C LEU A 319 -16.27 17.37 4.73
N PHE A 320 -17.57 17.20 4.90
CA PHE A 320 -18.21 15.90 5.09
C PHE A 320 -18.89 15.45 3.80
N GLY A 321 -18.71 14.19 3.44
CA GLY A 321 -19.30 13.63 2.23
C GLY A 321 -18.87 12.20 1.93
N ASP A 322 -19.17 11.76 0.71
CA ASP A 322 -18.74 10.48 0.17
C ASP A 322 -17.39 10.65 -0.55
N TYR A 323 -16.35 10.04 0.00
CA TYR A 323 -15.00 10.05 -0.53
C TYR A 323 -14.71 8.78 -1.30
N LYS A 324 -14.30 8.93 -2.56
CA LYS A 324 -13.79 7.86 -3.40
C LYS A 324 -12.35 7.59 -3.03
N VAL A 325 -12.11 6.52 -2.27
CA VAL A 325 -10.80 6.15 -1.75
C VAL A 325 -10.30 4.86 -2.39
N ARG A 326 -9.03 4.87 -2.83
CA ARG A 326 -8.31 3.69 -3.33
C ARG A 326 -6.94 3.61 -2.67
N SER A 327 -6.62 2.47 -2.05
CA SER A 327 -5.31 2.29 -1.39
C SER A 327 -5.00 3.36 -0.33
N GLY A 328 -6.03 3.86 0.37
CA GLY A 328 -5.90 4.95 1.33
C GLY A 328 -5.89 6.37 0.73
N ILE A 329 -5.81 6.51 -0.59
CA ILE A 329 -5.78 7.80 -1.30
C ILE A 329 -7.20 8.24 -1.67
N ILE A 330 -7.57 9.49 -1.39
CA ILE A 330 -8.80 10.15 -1.85
C ILE A 330 -8.66 10.55 -3.34
N GLU A 331 -9.28 9.83 -4.25
CA GLU A 331 -9.28 10.23 -5.66
C GLU A 331 -10.22 11.41 -5.92
N SER A 332 -11.32 11.49 -5.17
CA SER A 332 -12.26 12.62 -5.19
C SER A 332 -13.26 12.51 -4.05
N ALA A 333 -13.99 13.60 -3.80
CA ALA A 333 -15.07 13.62 -2.82
C ALA A 333 -16.36 14.20 -3.42
N MET A 334 -17.52 13.73 -2.97
CA MET A 334 -18.81 14.34 -3.22
C MET A 334 -19.32 14.88 -1.88
N ILE A 335 -19.38 16.19 -1.77
CA ILE A 335 -19.58 16.88 -0.49
C ILE A 335 -21.07 17.01 -0.22
N SER A 336 -21.44 16.71 1.02
CA SER A 336 -22.80 16.77 1.53
C SER A 336 -22.96 17.82 2.63
N ARG A 337 -21.88 18.20 3.34
CA ARG A 337 -21.90 19.25 4.36
C ARG A 337 -20.55 19.93 4.50
N ILE A 338 -20.57 21.22 4.73
CA ILE A 338 -19.41 22.10 4.90
C ILE A 338 -19.52 22.78 6.26
N SER A 339 -18.45 22.76 7.04
CA SER A 339 -18.44 23.41 8.36
C SER A 339 -17.05 23.92 8.73
N THR A 340 -16.99 24.87 9.66
CA THR A 340 -15.73 25.24 10.30
C THR A 340 -15.14 24.07 11.09
N PRO A 341 -13.80 23.95 11.19
CA PRO A 341 -13.15 22.89 11.96
C PRO A 341 -13.59 22.89 13.42
N ILE A 342 -13.80 21.70 13.98
CA ILE A 342 -14.07 21.55 15.42
C ILE A 342 -12.76 21.77 16.15
N LYS A 343 -12.53 23.00 16.65
CA LYS A 343 -11.41 23.27 17.56
C LYS A 343 -11.71 22.54 18.87
N GLY A 344 -10.93 21.49 19.18
CA GLY A 344 -10.99 20.81 20.46
C GLY A 344 -10.75 21.79 21.61
N CYS A 345 -11.64 21.78 22.60
CA CYS A 345 -11.40 22.41 23.90
C CYS A 345 -10.42 21.59 24.74
#